data_AF-A0A961XAG3-F1
#
_entry.id   AF-A0A961XAG3-F1
#
_cell.length_a   1.000
_cell.length_b   1.000
_cell.length_c   1.000
_cell.angle_alpha   90.00
_cell.angle_beta   90.00
_cell.angle_gamma   90.00
#
_symmetry.space_group_name_H-M   'P 1'
#
loop_
_entity.id
_entity.type
_entity.pdbx_description
1 polymer ?
#
loop_
_entity_poly.entity_id
_entity_poly.type
_entity_poly.pdbx_seq_one_letter_code
_entity_poly.pdbx_strand_id
1 'polypeptide(L)'
;MSTDDTKKGGNPLTIFIISLCAAIVMAGGFAIVVEAFILAAANLFELGSTLVWATSGLNALLALWFAVWTFVRSWHVERRLRAGLEVDEPKMSILGILRG
;
A
#
# COMPACT_ATOMS: atom_id res chain seq x y z
N MET A 1 20.89 -34.92 7.84
CA MET A 1 19.90 -33.83 7.69
C MET A 1 20.68 -32.63 7.17
N SER A 2 20.55 -32.32 5.88
CA SER A 2 21.35 -31.26 5.22
C SER A 2 21.01 -29.92 5.86
N THR A 3 22.03 -29.19 6.32
CA THR A 3 21.89 -27.85 6.92
C THR A 3 21.74 -26.78 5.82
N ASP A 4 20.76 -26.95 4.92
CA ASP A 4 20.46 -26.02 3.83
C ASP A 4 19.28 -25.06 4.14
N ASP A 5 18.76 -25.08 5.37
CA ASP A 5 17.57 -24.29 5.74
C ASP A 5 17.85 -22.81 6.12
N THR A 6 19.08 -22.31 5.98
CA THR A 6 19.46 -20.95 6.42
C THR A 6 19.69 -19.93 5.30
N LYS A 7 19.34 -20.25 4.04
CA LYS A 7 19.18 -19.21 2.98
C LYS A 7 17.75 -18.66 2.93
N LYS A 8 17.14 -18.35 4.08
CA LYS A 8 15.83 -17.65 4.15
C LYS A 8 15.97 -16.13 3.93
N GLY A 9 16.69 -15.74 2.88
CA GLY A 9 16.69 -14.37 2.37
C GLY A 9 16.27 -14.43 0.92
N GLY A 10 14.98 -14.21 0.63
CA GLY A 10 14.46 -14.20 -0.74
C GLY A 10 15.25 -13.25 -1.65
N ASN A 11 15.15 -13.35 -2.98
CA ASN A 11 15.81 -12.39 -3.87
C ASN A 11 15.22 -10.97 -3.60
N PRO A 12 16.03 -9.90 -3.45
CA PRO A 12 15.52 -8.52 -3.27
C PRO A 12 14.48 -8.12 -4.34
N LEU A 13 14.63 -8.66 -5.55
CA LEU A 13 13.70 -8.46 -6.65
C LEU A 13 12.32 -9.11 -6.35
N THR A 14 12.30 -10.30 -5.75
CA THR A 14 11.05 -10.98 -5.36
C THR A 14 10.29 -10.19 -4.29
N ILE A 15 10.98 -9.62 -3.30
CA ILE A 15 10.36 -8.78 -2.26
C ILE A 15 9.74 -7.53 -2.87
N PHE A 16 10.48 -6.88 -3.76
CA PHE A 16 10.00 -5.71 -4.48
C PHE A 16 8.71 -6.04 -5.24
N ILE A 17 8.68 -7.15 -5.97
CA ILE A 17 7.48 -7.58 -6.71
C ILE A 17 6.32 -7.84 -5.75
N ILE A 18 6.52 -8.62 -4.68
CA ILE A 18 5.45 -8.97 -3.73
C ILE A 18 4.90 -7.72 -3.04
N SER A 19 5.76 -6.82 -2.59
CA SER A 19 5.36 -5.55 -1.96
C SER A 19 4.63 -4.62 -2.94
N LEU A 20 5.05 -4.58 -4.20
CA LEU A 20 4.36 -3.83 -5.26
C LEU A 20 2.98 -4.42 -5.54
N CYS A 21 2.86 -5.74 -5.65
CA CYS A 21 1.56 -6.41 -5.84
C CYS A 21 0.60 -6.11 -4.68
N ALA A 22 1.08 -6.20 -3.43
CA ALA A 22 0.29 -5.87 -2.26
C ALA A 22 -0.18 -4.40 -2.29
N ALA A 23 0.70 -3.47 -2.67
CA ALA A 23 0.36 -2.06 -2.82
C ALA A 23 -0.70 -1.81 -3.89
N ILE A 24 -0.58 -2.44 -5.07
CA ILE A 24 -1.55 -2.31 -6.16
C ILE A 24 -2.92 -2.84 -5.76
N VAL A 25 -2.98 -4.03 -5.16
CA VAL A 25 -4.26 -4.64 -4.75
C VAL A 25 -4.96 -3.78 -3.70
N MET A 26 -4.22 -3.32 -2.69
CA MET A 26 -4.78 -2.49 -1.62
C MET A 26 -5.24 -1.12 -2.13
N ALA A 27 -4.39 -0.42 -2.87
CA ALA A 27 -4.72 0.91 -3.38
C ALA A 27 -5.81 0.87 -4.45
N GLY A 28 -5.73 -0.10 -5.37
CA GLY A 28 -6.71 -0.27 -6.45
C GLY A 28 -8.09 -0.66 -5.92
N GLY A 29 -8.15 -1.64 -5.01
CA GLY A 29 -9.41 -2.05 -4.40
C GLY A 29 -10.10 -0.91 -3.64
N PHE A 30 -9.34 -0.16 -2.84
CA PHE A 30 -9.85 1.02 -2.15
C PHE A 30 -10.35 2.10 -3.13
N ALA A 31 -9.52 2.48 -4.10
CA ALA A 31 -9.83 3.57 -5.02
C ALA A 31 -11.08 3.30 -5.84
N ILE A 32 -11.26 2.08 -6.35
CA ILE A 32 -12.42 1.71 -7.18
C ILE A 32 -13.71 1.78 -6.38
N VAL A 33 -13.73 1.29 -5.15
CA VAL A 33 -14.92 1.30 -4.30
C VAL A 33 -15.33 2.73 -3.93
N VAL A 34 -14.36 3.56 -3.56
CA VAL A 34 -14.61 4.97 -3.23
C VAL A 34 -15.06 5.76 -4.46
N GLU A 35 -14.46 5.50 -5.62
CA GLU A 35 -14.85 6.16 -6.87
C GLU A 35 -16.28 5.81 -7.29
N ALA A 36 -16.66 4.53 -7.16
CA ALA A 36 -18.03 4.10 -7.40
C ALA A 36 -19.02 4.81 -6.47
N PHE A 37 -18.65 5.01 -5.21
CA PHE A 37 -19.46 5.77 -4.25
C PHE A 37 -19.57 7.26 -4.63
N ILE A 38 -18.46 7.89 -5.04
CA ILE A 38 -18.43 9.28 -5.50
C ILE A 38 -19.38 9.46 -6.69
N LEU A 39 -19.29 8.61 -7.70
CA LEU A 39 -20.13 8.69 -8.90
C LEU A 39 -21.61 8.43 -8.57
N ALA A 40 -21.90 7.46 -7.71
CA ALA A 40 -23.26 7.18 -7.26
C ALA A 40 -23.86 8.36 -6.47
N ALA A 41 -23.09 8.96 -5.56
CA ALA A 41 -23.52 10.12 -4.79
C ALA A 41 -23.70 11.36 -5.67
N ALA A 42 -22.79 11.57 -6.63
CA ALA A 42 -22.90 12.67 -7.59
C ALA A 42 -24.16 12.55 -8.44
N ASN A 43 -24.52 11.34 -8.85
CA ASN A 43 -25.76 11.11 -9.58
C ASN A 43 -27.01 11.27 -8.69
N LEU A 44 -26.96 10.83 -7.43
CA LEU A 44 -28.09 10.92 -6.49
C LEU A 44 -28.41 12.36 -6.07
N PHE A 45 -27.39 13.20 -5.91
CA PHE A 45 -27.54 14.60 -5.45
C PHE A 45 -27.38 15.62 -6.57
N GLU A 46 -27.34 15.18 -7.84
CA GLU A 46 -27.13 16.04 -9.02
C GLU A 46 -25.89 16.96 -8.88
N LEU A 47 -24.80 16.43 -8.31
CA LEU A 47 -23.59 17.21 -8.07
C LEU A 47 -22.91 17.57 -9.39
N GLY A 48 -22.48 18.83 -9.51
CA GLY A 48 -21.78 19.32 -10.69
C GLY A 48 -20.44 18.62 -10.93
N SER A 49 -19.99 18.63 -12.18
CA SER A 49 -18.75 17.98 -12.63
C SER A 49 -17.51 18.39 -11.84
N THR A 50 -17.44 19.64 -11.37
CA THR A 50 -16.33 20.14 -10.53
C THR A 50 -16.19 19.35 -9.24
N LEU A 51 -17.29 18.98 -8.57
CA LEU A 51 -17.25 18.21 -7.33
C LEU A 51 -16.81 16.78 -7.57
N VAL A 52 -17.25 16.17 -8.68
CA VAL A 52 -16.78 14.84 -9.10
C VAL A 52 -15.27 14.89 -9.28
N TRP A 53 -14.75 15.78 -10.11
CA TRP A 53 -13.31 15.90 -10.34
C TRP A 53 -12.50 16.18 -9.07
N ALA A 54 -13.00 17.04 -8.18
CA ALA A 54 -12.32 17.33 -6.92
C ALA A 54 -12.25 16.11 -5.99
N THR A 55 -13.36 15.38 -5.84
CA THR A 55 -13.43 14.20 -4.98
C THR A 55 -12.69 13.00 -5.56
N SER A 56 -12.77 12.77 -6.87
CA SER A 56 -11.97 11.78 -7.59
C SER A 56 -10.47 12.09 -7.49
N GLY A 57 -10.08 13.36 -7.61
CA GLY A 57 -8.69 13.79 -7.43
C GLY A 57 -8.18 13.51 -6.01
N LEU A 58 -9.00 13.78 -5.00
CA LEU A 58 -8.67 13.48 -3.60
C LEU A 58 -8.59 11.97 -3.34
N ASN A 59 -9.49 11.18 -3.94
CA ASN A 59 -9.46 9.72 -3.90
C ASN A 59 -8.16 9.19 -4.52
N ALA A 60 -7.76 9.70 -5.68
CA ALA A 60 -6.50 9.31 -6.34
C ALA A 60 -5.27 9.61 -5.47
N LEU A 61 -5.23 10.77 -4.80
CA LEU A 61 -4.14 11.12 -3.88
C LEU A 61 -4.10 10.20 -2.66
N LEU A 62 -5.26 9.87 -2.08
CA LEU A 62 -5.35 8.92 -0.96
C LEU A 62 -4.93 7.51 -1.38
N ALA A 63 -5.36 7.06 -2.55
CA ALA A 63 -4.96 5.77 -3.11
C ALA A 63 -3.44 5.71 -3.34
N LEU A 64 -2.85 6.78 -3.88
CA LEU A 64 -1.41 6.89 -4.04
C LEU A 64 -0.69 6.82 -2.69
N TRP A 65 -1.20 7.53 -1.67
CA TRP A 65 -0.66 7.45 -0.32
C TRP A 65 -0.70 6.03 0.24
N PHE A 66 -1.85 5.33 0.12
CA PHE A 66 -1.98 3.94 0.54
C PHE A 66 -1.05 2.99 -0.20
N ALA A 67 -0.86 3.19 -1.50
CA ALA A 67 0.08 2.40 -2.29
C ALA A 67 1.51 2.55 -1.76
N VAL A 68 1.96 3.80 -1.58
CA VAL A 68 3.32 4.08 -1.08
C VAL A 68 3.49 3.55 0.33
N TRP A 69 2.53 3.76 1.23
CA TRP A 69 2.60 3.26 2.60
C TRP A 69 2.67 1.72 2.65
N THR A 70 1.80 1.04 1.90
CA THR A 70 1.76 -0.44 1.85
C THR A 70 3.06 -1.01 1.27
N PHE A 71 3.58 -0.39 0.21
CA PHE A 71 4.85 -0.76 -0.39
C PHE A 71 6.01 -0.63 0.60
N VAL A 72 6.17 0.57 1.19
CA VAL A 72 7.25 0.87 2.14
C VAL A 72 7.17 -0.01 3.38
N ARG A 73 5.96 -0.25 3.90
CA ARG A 73 5.74 -1.14 5.04
C ARG A 73 6.14 -2.57 4.73
N SER A 74 5.67 -3.12 3.61
CA SER A 74 5.99 -4.48 3.19
C SER A 74 7.49 -4.65 2.98
N TRP A 75 8.15 -3.67 2.36
CA TRP A 75 9.59 -3.65 2.18
C TRP A 75 10.35 -3.63 3.52
N HIS A 76 9.92 -2.78 4.46
CA HIS A 76 10.54 -2.67 5.77
C HIS A 76 10.41 -3.96 6.61
N VAL A 77 9.21 -4.56 6.63
CA VAL A 77 8.97 -5.84 7.34
C VAL A 77 9.93 -6.90 6.85
N GLU A 78 10.07 -7.02 5.53
CA GLU A 78 10.92 -8.04 4.94
C GLU A 78 12.42 -7.80 5.21
N ARG A 79 12.82 -6.52 5.30
CA ARG A 79 14.18 -6.15 5.71
C ARG A 79 14.46 -6.50 7.18
N ARG A 80 13.49 -6.30 8.09
CA ARG A 80 13.60 -6.68 9.51
C ARG A 80 13.67 -8.19 9.68
N LEU A 81 12.80 -8.94 9.00
CA LEU A 81 12.80 -10.41 9.02
C LEU A 81 14.14 -11.00 8.55
N ARG A 82 14.76 -10.42 7.52
CA ARG A 82 16.11 -10.81 7.07
C ARG A 82 17.21 -10.57 8.12
N ALA A 83 17.06 -9.53 8.93
CA ALA A 83 18.00 -9.24 10.00
C ALA A 83 17.78 -10.14 11.25
N GLY A 84 16.81 -11.06 11.20
CA GLY A 84 16.42 -11.89 12.34
C GLY A 84 15.73 -11.10 13.45
N LEU A 85 15.24 -9.89 13.14
CA LEU A 85 14.55 -9.02 14.08
C LEU A 85 13.04 -9.29 14.04
N GLU A 86 12.38 -9.07 15.17
CA GLU A 86 10.92 -9.13 15.24
C GLU A 86 10.27 -8.01 14.40
N VAL A 87 9.02 -8.27 14.00
CA VAL A 87 8.24 -7.33 13.21
C VAL A 87 7.67 -6.26 14.13
N ASP A 88 8.15 -5.02 14.00
CA ASP A 88 7.64 -3.87 14.73
C ASP A 88 6.16 -3.58 14.44
N GLU A 89 5.50 -2.91 15.38
CA GLU A 89 4.14 -2.39 15.21
C GLU A 89 4.00 -1.45 14.00
N PRO A 90 2.84 -1.48 13.31
CA PRO A 90 2.60 -0.64 12.16
C PRO A 90 2.52 0.85 12.55
N LYS A 91 3.38 1.67 11.95
CA LYS A 91 3.35 3.14 12.09
C LYS A 91 2.67 3.77 10.87
N MET A 92 1.75 4.72 11.09
CA MET A 92 1.07 5.44 9.99
C MET A 92 1.99 6.42 9.24
N SER A 93 3.18 6.69 9.77
CA SER A 93 4.17 7.57 9.15
C SER A 93 5.14 6.79 8.26
N ILE A 94 5.19 7.11 6.96
CA ILE A 94 6.15 6.54 6.00
C ILE A 94 7.60 6.84 6.44
N LEU A 95 7.86 8.07 6.88
CA LEU A 95 9.17 8.47 7.43
C LEU A 95 9.52 7.69 8.71
N GLY A 96 8.52 7.38 9.52
CA GLY A 96 8.69 6.54 10.72
C GLY A 96 9.06 5.10 10.39
N ILE A 97 8.55 4.56 9.28
CA ILE A 97 8.90 3.22 8.78
C ILE A 97 10.31 3.22 8.17
N LEU A 98 10.73 4.30 7.49
CA LEU A 98 12.05 4.38 6.86
C LEU A 98 13.20 4.59 7.86
N ARG A 99 12.91 5.15 9.05
CA ARG A 99 13.91 5.44 10.11
C ARG A 99 14.05 4.34 11.17
N GLY A 100 13.02 3.51 11.33
CA GLY A 100 13.11 2.29 12.15
C GLY A 100 13.79 1.16 11.39
#